data_AF-A0A8H4RQE3-F1
#
_entry.id   AF-A0A8H4RQE3-F1
#
_cell.length_a   1.000
_cell.length_b   1.000
_cell.length_c   1.000
_cell.angle_alpha   90.00
_cell.angle_beta   90.00
_cell.angle_gamma   90.00
#
_symmetry.space_group_name_H-M   'P 1'
#
loop_
_entity.id
_entity.type
_entity.pdbx_description
1 polymer ?
#
loop_
_entity_poly.entity_id
_entity_poly.type
_entity_poly.pdbx_seq_one_letter_code
_entity_poly.pdbx_strand_id
1 'polypeptide(L)'
;MLKWEKLSPDPPLSPPPPEPSGYLHIGHAKAALLNDCFPHELYKGTLLFRYDDTNSTKEKQEYQDSITEDMALLGIKPDKASHTSDHFQTLYEYYVRMIKEGDAYADDTDQTTIRDERMTGKASSRRNRTVDENLAIFEGIIAETETQNCIRAKISVDNPNKAMRDPVIYRCNHTPHHRTGTLWKAYPTYDFACPLVDSLEGVTHTLRTKEFTDRNLQYQWFLDSFNLRKVHVLDFARLNLKRAFLSKRKLAKLVIDIELELHLEGDVNKTEKNITWLSTDGQKLIPAKLVSFDYLLTKDKLEENDSWKDFLAEQTEFRSAAFCDANLAGCMTGDIIQLERKGYFRVNTTVRGWQGGCAI
;
A
#
# COMPACT_ATOMS: atom_id res chain seq x y z
N MET A 1 -2.31 5.75 24.13
CA MET A 1 -3.46 5.87 25.07
C MET A 1 -3.93 7.31 25.03
N LEU A 2 -5.22 7.60 24.94
CA LEU A 2 -5.69 8.88 25.50
C LEU A 2 -6.49 8.47 26.74
N LYS A 3 -5.81 8.12 27.82
CA LYS A 3 -5.10 9.05 28.70
C LYS A 3 -3.58 9.13 28.54
N TRP A 4 -3.11 10.37 28.70
CA TRP A 4 -1.75 10.83 28.93
C TRP A 4 -1.57 11.16 30.42
N GLU A 5 -0.48 10.73 31.03
CA GLU A 5 0.27 11.50 32.05
C GLU A 5 1.70 10.91 32.18
N LYS A 6 2.68 11.78 32.41
CA LYS A 6 4.13 11.61 32.30
C LYS A 6 4.70 10.31 32.91
N LEU A 7 5.52 9.59 32.12
CA LEU A 7 6.89 9.15 32.45
C LEU A 7 7.59 8.65 31.15
N SER A 8 8.80 9.17 30.89
CA SER A 8 9.74 8.85 29.79
C SER A 8 10.29 7.41 29.89
N PRO A 9 10.90 6.76 28.85
CA PRO A 9 11.14 7.17 27.45
C PRO A 9 10.38 6.33 26.40
N ASP A 10 10.29 6.89 25.20
CA ASP A 10 9.32 6.66 24.11
C ASP A 10 9.26 5.25 23.48
N PRO A 11 8.07 4.79 23.04
CA PRO A 11 7.94 3.62 22.18
C PRO A 11 7.49 3.92 20.73
N PRO A 12 7.91 3.11 19.74
CA PRO A 12 7.51 3.27 18.35
C PRO A 12 6.07 2.85 18.05
N LEU A 13 5.47 3.54 17.08
CA LEU A 13 4.30 3.15 16.29
C LEU A 13 4.80 2.60 14.95
N SER A 14 4.22 1.49 14.47
CA SER A 14 4.58 0.89 13.17
C SER A 14 3.35 0.79 12.28
N PRO A 15 3.44 1.18 10.99
CA PRO A 15 2.44 0.84 10.00
C PRO A 15 2.39 -0.69 9.80
N PRO A 16 1.29 -1.21 9.24
CA PRO A 16 1.30 -2.56 8.73
C PRO A 16 2.36 -2.55 7.61
N PRO A 17 3.38 -3.42 7.69
CA PRO A 17 4.51 -3.33 6.81
C PRO A 17 4.04 -3.61 5.37
N PRO A 18 4.33 -2.72 4.39
CA PRO A 18 3.98 -2.99 3.00
C PRO A 18 4.83 -4.18 2.49
N GLU A 19 4.19 -5.16 1.87
CA GLU A 19 4.88 -6.18 1.09
C GLU A 19 5.47 -5.46 -0.15
N PRO A 20 6.79 -5.50 -0.41
CA PRO A 20 7.39 -4.81 -1.54
C PRO A 20 7.15 -5.59 -2.83
N SER A 21 5.89 -5.79 -3.18
CA SER A 21 5.39 -6.54 -4.34
C SER A 21 4.68 -5.65 -5.37
N GLY A 22 4.61 -4.34 -5.12
CA GLY A 22 4.01 -3.36 -6.03
C GLY A 22 4.22 -1.92 -5.56
N TYR A 23 3.88 -0.97 -6.44
CA TYR A 23 3.94 0.47 -6.18
C TYR A 23 2.90 0.92 -5.16
N LEU A 24 3.18 1.98 -4.38
CA LEU A 24 2.16 2.55 -3.51
C LEU A 24 1.08 3.25 -4.34
N HIS A 25 -0.18 3.03 -3.97
CA HIS A 25 -1.30 3.84 -4.43
C HIS A 25 -1.82 4.74 -3.30
N ILE A 26 -2.72 5.67 -3.63
CA ILE A 26 -3.35 6.61 -2.70
C ILE A 26 -4.01 5.98 -1.45
N GLY A 27 -4.47 4.72 -1.54
CA GLY A 27 -4.94 3.99 -0.37
C GLY A 27 -3.87 3.78 0.71
N HIS A 28 -2.60 3.60 0.30
CA HIS A 28 -1.46 3.49 1.20
C HIS A 28 -1.07 4.83 1.79
N ALA A 29 -1.25 5.94 1.06
CA ALA A 29 -0.99 7.28 1.60
C ALA A 29 -1.81 7.54 2.87
N LYS A 30 -3.08 7.11 2.93
CA LYS A 30 -3.88 7.20 4.18
C LYS A 30 -3.23 6.42 5.32
N ALA A 31 -2.80 5.20 5.07
CA ALA A 31 -2.18 4.36 6.10
C ALA A 31 -0.85 4.97 6.57
N ALA A 32 0.00 5.40 5.64
CA ALA A 32 1.28 6.01 5.91
C ALA A 32 1.13 7.31 6.73
N LEU A 33 0.29 8.24 6.27
CA LEU A 33 0.03 9.51 6.97
C LEU A 33 -0.59 9.32 8.36
N LEU A 34 -1.48 8.32 8.52
CA LEU A 34 -1.99 7.99 9.86
C LEU A 34 -0.88 7.47 10.76
N ASN A 35 -0.03 6.57 10.27
CA ASN A 35 1.06 6.03 11.08
C ASN A 35 2.16 7.05 11.38
N ASP A 36 2.31 8.11 10.57
CA ASP A 36 3.23 9.21 10.80
C ASP A 36 2.66 10.28 11.77
N CYS A 37 1.40 10.66 11.58
CA CYS A 37 0.75 11.71 12.35
C CYS A 37 0.68 11.39 13.85
N PHE A 38 0.43 10.13 14.23
CA PHE A 38 0.39 9.77 15.65
C PHE A 38 1.75 10.00 16.36
N PRO A 39 2.86 9.35 15.96
CA PRO A 39 4.14 9.54 16.64
C PRO A 39 4.64 10.97 16.51
N HIS A 40 4.67 11.57 15.31
CA HIS A 40 5.34 12.85 15.13
C HIS A 40 4.50 14.06 15.54
N GLU A 41 3.20 14.07 15.24
CA GLU A 41 2.34 15.24 15.50
C GLU A 41 1.62 15.18 16.85
N LEU A 42 1.13 14.00 17.24
CA LEU A 42 0.21 13.89 18.39
C LEU A 42 0.86 13.41 19.68
N TYR A 43 1.82 12.50 19.61
CA TYR A 43 2.30 11.75 20.78
C TYR A 43 3.80 11.87 21.07
N LYS A 44 4.59 12.54 20.22
CA LYS A 44 6.07 12.59 20.31
C LYS A 44 6.69 11.19 20.42
N GLY A 45 6.13 10.24 19.69
CA GLY A 45 6.63 8.88 19.57
C GLY A 45 7.62 8.73 18.42
N THR A 46 7.93 7.47 18.13
CA THR A 46 8.82 7.08 17.03
C THR A 46 8.00 6.39 15.94
N LEU A 47 8.29 6.65 14.67
CA LEU A 47 7.78 5.88 13.54
C LEU A 47 8.81 4.82 13.13
N LEU A 48 8.43 3.55 13.24
CA LEU A 48 9.18 2.44 12.65
C LEU A 48 8.60 2.12 11.28
N PHE A 49 9.44 2.02 10.25
CA PHE A 49 9.03 1.53 8.95
C PHE A 49 9.67 0.16 8.70
N ARG A 50 8.86 -0.88 8.58
CA ARG A 50 9.35 -2.24 8.29
C ARG A 50 8.97 -2.65 6.87
N TYR A 51 9.94 -3.13 6.10
CA TYR A 51 9.66 -3.84 4.85
C TYR A 51 9.21 -5.25 5.21
N ASP A 52 8.00 -5.64 4.80
CA ASP A 52 7.55 -7.02 4.98
C ASP A 52 8.11 -7.89 3.86
N ASP A 53 9.34 -8.34 4.05
CA ASP A 53 10.07 -9.17 3.09
C ASP A 53 9.95 -10.67 3.42
N THR A 54 8.73 -11.15 3.71
CA THR A 54 8.49 -12.57 4.03
C THR A 54 8.29 -13.45 2.79
N ASN A 55 8.18 -12.88 1.60
CA ASN A 55 7.79 -13.55 0.37
C ASN A 55 8.82 -13.39 -0.75
N SER A 56 9.79 -14.29 -0.78
CA SER A 56 10.90 -14.26 -1.75
C SER A 56 10.51 -14.29 -3.24
N THR A 57 9.26 -14.61 -3.60
CA THR A 57 8.84 -14.71 -5.01
C THR A 57 8.31 -13.41 -5.62
N LYS A 58 7.79 -12.49 -4.80
CA LYS A 58 7.12 -11.28 -5.29
C LYS A 58 7.93 -10.02 -5.12
N GLU A 59 9.02 -10.11 -4.38
CA GLU A 59 9.77 -8.95 -3.92
C GLU A 59 10.83 -8.53 -4.93
N LYS A 60 10.93 -7.23 -5.15
CA LYS A 60 11.92 -6.64 -6.02
C LYS A 60 12.45 -5.35 -5.43
N GLN A 61 13.73 -5.08 -5.66
CA GLN A 61 14.38 -3.85 -5.20
C GLN A 61 13.67 -2.60 -5.74
N GLU A 62 13.18 -2.65 -7.00
CA GLU A 62 12.44 -1.53 -7.62
C GLU A 62 11.25 -1.06 -6.77
N TYR A 63 10.54 -1.99 -6.10
CA TYR A 63 9.39 -1.64 -5.27
C TYR A 63 9.83 -1.04 -3.95
N GLN A 64 10.92 -1.51 -3.35
CA GLN A 64 11.45 -0.91 -2.11
C GLN A 64 11.92 0.53 -2.35
N ASP A 65 12.62 0.75 -3.46
CA ASP A 65 13.13 2.07 -3.83
C ASP A 65 11.96 3.03 -4.06
N SER A 66 10.94 2.60 -4.83
CA SER A 66 9.74 3.39 -5.07
C SER A 66 8.93 3.67 -3.81
N ILE A 67 8.75 2.68 -2.93
CA ILE A 67 8.06 2.87 -1.65
C ILE A 67 8.78 3.93 -0.81
N THR A 68 10.10 3.90 -0.79
CA THR A 68 10.93 4.87 -0.05
C THR A 68 10.79 6.27 -0.64
N GLU A 69 10.81 6.40 -1.97
CA GLU A 69 10.59 7.65 -2.67
C GLU A 69 9.18 8.21 -2.42
N ASP A 70 8.14 7.39 -2.51
CA ASP A 70 6.75 7.77 -2.27
C ASP A 70 6.52 8.25 -0.83
N MET A 71 7.16 7.59 0.15
CA MET A 71 7.12 8.03 1.55
C MET A 71 7.78 9.39 1.73
N ALA A 72 8.94 9.62 1.09
CA ALA A 72 9.61 10.92 1.10
C ALA A 72 8.78 12.02 0.41
N LEU A 73 8.09 11.70 -0.69
CA LEU A 73 7.17 12.60 -1.38
C LEU A 73 5.96 13.01 -0.52
N LEU A 74 5.50 12.11 0.35
CA LEU A 74 4.48 12.41 1.35
C LEU A 74 5.01 13.23 2.53
N GLY A 75 6.31 13.52 2.57
CA GLY A 75 6.96 14.21 3.69
C GLY A 75 7.19 13.32 4.91
N ILE A 76 7.02 12.00 4.77
CA ILE A 76 7.13 11.06 5.87
C ILE A 76 8.58 10.60 5.98
N LYS A 77 9.17 10.77 7.17
CA LYS A 77 10.51 10.30 7.47
C LYS A 77 10.48 9.35 8.67
N PRO A 78 10.57 8.03 8.45
CA PRO A 78 10.62 7.10 9.57
C PRO A 78 11.88 7.31 10.40
N ASP A 79 11.76 7.18 11.72
CA ASP A 79 12.87 7.29 12.65
C ASP A 79 13.74 6.02 12.66
N LYS A 80 13.11 4.88 12.37
CA LYS A 80 13.77 3.57 12.26
C LYS A 80 13.26 2.85 11.03
N ALA A 81 14.15 2.11 10.37
CA ALA A 81 13.80 1.19 9.31
C ALA A 81 14.31 -0.21 9.64
N SER A 82 13.51 -1.23 9.33
CA SER A 82 13.88 -2.64 9.51
C SER A 82 13.29 -3.52 8.43
N HIS A 83 13.72 -4.78 8.40
CA HIS A 83 13.16 -5.81 7.54
C HIS A 83 12.67 -6.98 8.39
N THR A 84 11.55 -7.60 8.00
CA THR A 84 11.10 -8.83 8.67
C THR A 84 12.16 -9.93 8.58
N SER A 85 12.92 -9.99 7.49
CA SER A 85 14.00 -10.97 7.29
C SER A 85 15.20 -10.79 8.22
N ASP A 86 15.36 -9.63 8.87
CA ASP A 86 16.33 -9.46 9.96
C ASP A 86 16.02 -10.37 11.16
N HIS A 87 14.77 -10.84 11.27
CA HIS A 87 14.26 -11.64 12.38
C HIS A 87 13.99 -13.11 12.01
N PHE A 88 14.36 -13.58 10.81
CA PHE A 88 14.05 -14.96 10.38
C PHE A 88 14.62 -16.03 11.32
N GLN A 89 15.82 -15.84 11.86
CA GLN A 89 16.40 -16.77 12.85
C GLN A 89 15.54 -16.83 14.12
N THR A 90 15.16 -15.67 14.66
CA THR A 90 14.29 -15.60 15.85
C THR A 90 12.93 -16.23 15.58
N LEU A 91 12.32 -15.97 14.42
CA LEU A 91 11.03 -16.55 14.02
C LEU A 91 11.13 -18.08 13.86
N TYR A 92 12.25 -18.58 13.34
CA TYR A 92 12.55 -20.01 13.24
C TYR A 92 12.64 -20.65 14.63
N GLU A 93 13.25 -19.99 15.61
CA GLU A 93 13.34 -20.49 16.98
C GLU A 93 11.97 -20.58 17.66
N TYR A 94 11.11 -19.56 17.51
CA TYR A 94 9.74 -19.59 18.00
C TYR A 94 8.94 -20.73 17.38
N TYR A 95 9.15 -20.95 16.10
CA TYR A 95 8.53 -22.03 15.37
C TYR A 95 8.96 -23.42 15.90
N VAL A 96 10.27 -23.66 16.08
CA VAL A 96 10.79 -24.92 16.63
C VAL A 96 10.24 -25.16 18.03
N ARG A 97 10.13 -24.09 18.82
CA ARG A 97 9.51 -24.13 20.14
C ARG A 97 8.05 -24.59 20.07
N MET A 98 7.23 -24.05 19.17
CA MET A 98 5.83 -24.48 19.02
C MET A 98 5.72 -25.98 18.68
N ILE A 99 6.59 -26.52 17.84
CA ILE A 99 6.57 -27.96 17.55
C ILE A 99 6.88 -28.75 18.82
N LYS A 100 7.92 -28.36 19.57
CA LYS A 100 8.33 -29.04 20.80
C LYS A 100 7.24 -28.99 21.89
N GLU A 101 6.48 -27.91 21.95
CA GLU A 101 5.36 -27.73 22.87
C GLU A 101 4.07 -28.44 22.38
N GLY A 102 4.06 -28.97 21.14
CA GLY A 102 2.92 -29.67 20.55
C GLY A 102 1.88 -28.75 19.91
N ASP A 103 2.16 -27.45 19.87
CA ASP A 103 1.31 -26.35 19.39
C ASP A 103 1.46 -26.07 17.89
N ALA A 104 2.26 -26.87 17.17
CA ALA A 104 2.35 -26.83 15.72
C ALA A 104 2.52 -28.23 15.12
N TYR A 105 2.12 -28.40 13.86
CA TYR A 105 2.31 -29.64 13.10
C TYR A 105 2.56 -29.35 11.63
N ALA A 106 3.39 -30.20 11.01
CA ALA A 106 3.59 -30.20 9.57
C ALA A 106 2.38 -30.83 8.88
N ASP A 107 1.99 -30.31 7.72
CA ASP A 107 0.82 -30.74 6.95
C ASP A 107 1.16 -30.75 5.45
N ASP A 108 1.12 -31.94 4.84
CA ASP A 108 1.33 -32.24 3.41
C ASP A 108 0.02 -32.27 2.62
N THR A 109 -1.11 -31.95 3.26
CA THR A 109 -2.43 -31.91 2.62
C THR A 109 -2.50 -30.81 1.55
N ASP A 110 -3.18 -31.07 0.43
CA ASP A 110 -3.31 -30.09 -0.64
C ASP A 110 -4.12 -28.85 -0.19
N GLN A 111 -3.87 -27.70 -0.83
CA GLN A 111 -4.46 -26.42 -0.44
C GLN A 111 -6.00 -26.40 -0.51
N THR A 112 -6.60 -27.15 -1.45
CA THR A 112 -8.06 -27.19 -1.62
C THR A 112 -8.69 -27.93 -0.46
N THR A 113 -8.11 -29.07 -0.08
CA THR A 113 -8.55 -29.87 1.07
C THR A 113 -8.33 -29.12 2.38
N ILE A 114 -7.16 -28.49 2.60
CA ILE A 114 -6.92 -27.65 3.78
C ILE A 114 -7.98 -26.54 3.88
N ARG A 115 -8.35 -25.91 2.76
CA ARG A 115 -9.38 -24.87 2.73
C ARG A 115 -10.75 -25.43 3.13
N ASP A 116 -11.15 -26.58 2.59
CA ASP A 116 -12.43 -27.21 2.94
C ASP A 116 -12.48 -27.64 4.41
N GLU A 117 -11.43 -28.29 4.91
CA GLU A 117 -11.29 -28.67 6.32
C GLU A 117 -11.44 -27.47 7.24
N ARG A 118 -10.72 -26.36 6.95
CA ARG A 118 -10.82 -25.13 7.73
C ARG A 118 -12.20 -24.49 7.63
N MET A 119 -12.86 -24.52 6.47
CA MET A 119 -14.20 -23.94 6.29
C MET A 119 -15.28 -24.74 7.03
N THR A 120 -15.16 -26.07 7.02
CA THR A 120 -16.12 -27.00 7.63
C THR A 120 -15.82 -27.35 9.08
N GLY A 121 -14.63 -26.98 9.58
CA GLY A 121 -14.23 -27.20 10.97
C GLY A 121 -13.67 -28.60 11.26
N LYS A 122 -13.12 -29.27 10.24
CA LYS A 122 -12.55 -30.62 10.35
C LYS A 122 -11.06 -30.55 10.66
N ALA A 123 -10.60 -31.48 11.49
CA ALA A 123 -9.17 -31.65 11.76
C ALA A 123 -8.47 -32.27 10.54
N SER A 124 -7.28 -31.76 10.20
CA SER A 124 -6.38 -32.44 9.27
C SER A 124 -5.99 -33.80 9.83
N SER A 125 -5.83 -34.78 8.94
CA SER A 125 -5.31 -36.11 9.30
C SER A 125 -3.91 -36.05 9.91
N ARG A 126 -3.18 -34.95 9.71
CA ARG A 126 -1.81 -34.72 10.19
C ARG A 126 -1.74 -34.00 11.54
N ARG A 127 -2.88 -33.50 12.03
CA ARG A 127 -2.95 -32.68 13.26
C ARG A 127 -2.35 -33.37 14.48
N ASN A 128 -2.45 -34.70 14.57
CA ASN A 128 -2.00 -35.49 15.71
C ASN A 128 -0.64 -36.20 15.47
N ARG A 129 0.14 -35.76 14.46
CA ARG A 129 1.56 -36.16 14.34
C ARG A 129 2.29 -35.89 15.65
N THR A 130 3.20 -36.80 16.00
CA THR A 130 4.04 -36.67 17.18
C THR A 130 5.04 -35.51 17.02
N VAL A 131 5.60 -35.04 18.13
CA VAL A 131 6.63 -33.99 18.13
C VAL A 131 7.82 -34.42 17.28
N ASP A 132 8.29 -35.66 17.44
CA ASP A 132 9.45 -36.19 16.72
C ASP A 132 9.22 -36.27 15.20
N GLU A 133 8.03 -36.72 14.77
CA GLU A 133 7.66 -36.73 13.35
C GLU A 133 7.63 -35.31 12.76
N ASN A 134 7.06 -34.35 13.48
CA ASN A 134 7.01 -32.96 13.01
C ASN A 134 8.40 -32.32 12.93
N LEU A 135 9.28 -32.60 13.89
CA LEU A 135 10.66 -32.13 13.86
C LEU A 135 11.44 -32.75 12.70
N ALA A 136 11.30 -34.06 12.48
CA ALA A 136 11.95 -34.76 11.36
C ALA A 136 11.49 -34.21 10.00
N ILE A 137 10.19 -33.96 9.82
CA ILE A 137 9.69 -33.32 8.59
C ILE A 137 10.28 -31.92 8.44
N PHE A 138 10.36 -31.15 9.53
CA PHE A 138 10.91 -29.81 9.48
C PHE A 138 12.40 -29.79 9.13
N GLU A 139 13.21 -30.69 9.70
CA GLU A 139 14.59 -30.89 9.29
C GLU A 139 14.69 -31.28 7.81
N GLY A 140 13.78 -32.13 7.34
CA GLY A 140 13.64 -32.47 5.92
C GLY A 140 13.30 -31.28 5.02
N ILE A 141 12.51 -30.31 5.50
CA ILE A 141 12.22 -29.07 4.77
C ILE A 141 13.50 -28.25 4.58
N ILE A 142 14.30 -28.11 5.66
CA ILE A 142 15.56 -27.38 5.62
C ILE A 142 16.59 -28.09 4.73
N ALA A 143 16.58 -29.42 4.71
CA ALA A 143 17.41 -30.25 3.85
C ALA A 143 16.87 -30.42 2.41
N GLU A 144 15.75 -29.79 2.08
CA GLU A 144 15.06 -29.88 0.77
C GLU A 144 14.56 -31.30 0.39
N THR A 145 14.46 -32.21 1.36
CA THR A 145 13.89 -33.54 1.15
C THR A 145 12.37 -33.55 1.28
N GLU A 146 11.79 -32.56 1.99
CA GLU A 146 10.36 -32.40 2.20
C GLU A 146 9.89 -31.06 1.62
N THR A 147 9.29 -31.09 0.42
CA THR A 147 9.01 -29.85 -0.33
C THR A 147 7.53 -29.43 -0.37
N GLN A 148 6.63 -30.33 -0.01
CA GLN A 148 5.17 -30.12 -0.10
C GLN A 148 4.51 -29.75 1.24
N ASN A 149 5.25 -29.80 2.34
CA ASN A 149 4.71 -29.51 3.65
C ASN A 149 4.50 -28.00 3.85
N CYS A 150 3.44 -27.64 4.56
CA CYS A 150 3.34 -26.38 5.26
C CYS A 150 3.27 -26.65 6.74
N ILE A 151 3.38 -25.62 7.57
CA ILE A 151 3.30 -25.80 9.01
C ILE A 151 2.17 -24.96 9.55
N ARG A 152 1.38 -25.60 10.40
CA ARG A 152 0.15 -25.04 10.94
C ARG A 152 0.26 -24.94 12.45
N ALA A 153 -0.18 -23.81 12.99
CA ALA A 153 -0.40 -23.70 14.43
C ALA A 153 -1.58 -24.61 14.81
N LYS A 154 -1.49 -25.29 15.94
CA LYS A 154 -2.54 -26.14 16.51
C LYS A 154 -3.32 -25.33 17.54
N ILE A 155 -4.38 -24.65 17.08
CA ILE A 155 -5.18 -23.74 17.91
C ILE A 155 -6.55 -24.37 18.18
N SER A 156 -7.35 -24.52 17.13
CA SER A 156 -8.70 -25.06 17.18
C SER A 156 -9.10 -25.45 15.76
N VAL A 157 -9.94 -26.46 15.63
CA VAL A 157 -10.45 -26.89 14.31
C VAL A 157 -11.77 -26.20 13.97
N ASP A 158 -12.58 -25.87 14.97
CA ASP A 158 -13.97 -25.49 14.86
C ASP A 158 -14.30 -24.08 15.41
N ASN A 159 -13.28 -23.29 15.79
CA ASN A 159 -13.46 -21.94 16.30
C ASN A 159 -14.42 -21.11 15.43
N PRO A 160 -15.40 -20.38 16.00
CA PRO A 160 -16.29 -19.52 15.22
C PRO A 160 -15.55 -18.51 14.34
N ASN A 161 -14.41 -18.01 14.82
CA ASN A 161 -13.48 -17.22 14.03
C ASN A 161 -12.57 -18.14 13.19
N LYS A 162 -12.78 -18.14 11.87
CA LYS A 162 -12.04 -18.97 10.92
C LYS A 162 -10.54 -18.66 10.86
N ALA A 163 -10.10 -17.47 11.26
CA ALA A 163 -8.68 -17.13 11.34
C ALA A 163 -7.96 -17.97 12.41
N MET A 164 -8.66 -18.38 13.47
CA MET A 164 -8.14 -19.23 14.55
C MET A 164 -8.12 -20.73 14.18
N ARG A 165 -8.61 -21.10 13.00
CA ARG A 165 -8.70 -22.51 12.58
C ARG A 165 -7.40 -23.00 12.01
N ASP A 166 -6.55 -23.55 12.88
CA ASP A 166 -5.22 -24.08 12.63
C ASP A 166 -4.50 -23.39 11.44
N PRO A 167 -4.17 -22.09 11.59
CA PRO A 167 -3.63 -21.28 10.50
C PRO A 167 -2.23 -21.71 10.10
N VAL A 168 -1.89 -21.54 8.82
CA VAL A 168 -0.53 -21.77 8.31
C VAL A 168 0.40 -20.67 8.82
N ILE A 169 1.47 -21.06 9.49
CA ILE A 169 2.47 -20.17 10.08
C ILE A 169 3.80 -20.17 9.32
N TYR A 170 4.09 -21.24 8.57
CA TYR A 170 5.29 -21.36 7.73
C TYR A 170 4.97 -22.07 6.42
N ARG A 171 5.66 -21.68 5.35
CA ARG A 171 5.55 -22.29 4.02
C ARG A 171 6.93 -22.65 3.47
N CYS A 172 7.03 -23.84 2.89
CA CYS A 172 8.21 -24.22 2.11
C CYS A 172 8.30 -23.40 0.85
N ASN A 173 9.47 -22.82 0.59
CA ASN A 173 9.77 -22.11 -0.64
C ASN A 173 11.28 -22.17 -0.88
N HIS A 174 11.68 -22.70 -2.04
CA HIS A 174 13.09 -22.87 -2.40
C HIS A 174 13.64 -21.70 -3.21
N THR A 175 12.79 -20.71 -3.55
CA THR A 175 13.22 -19.49 -4.21
C THR A 175 14.13 -18.69 -3.29
N PRO A 176 15.35 -18.31 -3.76
CA PRO A 176 16.27 -17.49 -2.98
C PRO A 176 15.63 -16.17 -2.55
N HIS A 177 15.85 -15.79 -1.30
CA HIS A 177 15.46 -14.49 -0.77
C HIS A 177 16.40 -13.39 -1.28
N HIS A 178 15.86 -12.22 -1.58
CA HIS A 178 16.66 -11.13 -2.14
C HIS A 178 17.75 -10.60 -1.18
N ARG A 179 17.54 -10.67 0.15
CA ARG A 179 18.54 -10.29 1.18
C ARG A 179 19.32 -11.44 1.78
N THR A 180 18.65 -12.58 1.98
CA THR A 180 19.20 -13.71 2.75
C THR A 180 19.53 -14.90 1.85
N GLY A 181 19.50 -14.71 0.52
CA GLY A 181 19.91 -15.70 -0.46
C GLY A 181 19.22 -17.05 -0.25
N THR A 182 20.01 -18.11 -0.20
CA THR A 182 19.54 -19.49 -0.02
C THR A 182 19.61 -19.98 1.41
N LEU A 183 19.81 -19.09 2.40
CA LEU A 183 19.93 -19.51 3.81
C LEU A 183 18.64 -20.15 4.33
N TRP A 184 17.49 -19.74 3.80
CA TRP A 184 16.18 -20.18 4.27
C TRP A 184 15.44 -20.94 3.16
N LYS A 185 14.81 -22.05 3.56
CA LYS A 185 13.96 -22.92 2.69
C LYS A 185 12.49 -22.94 3.13
N ALA A 186 12.21 -22.30 4.25
CA ALA A 186 10.88 -22.08 4.78
C ALA A 186 10.76 -20.65 5.26
N TYR A 187 9.64 -20.01 4.94
CA TYR A 187 9.39 -18.61 5.28
C TYR A 187 8.13 -18.50 6.14
N PRO A 188 8.16 -17.63 7.17
CA PRO A 188 6.99 -17.41 8.00
C PRO A 188 5.89 -16.73 7.20
N THR A 189 4.63 -16.98 7.56
CA THR A 189 3.52 -16.19 7.02
C THR A 189 3.44 -14.84 7.73
N TYR A 190 2.85 -13.84 7.05
CA TYR A 190 2.56 -12.53 7.63
C TYR A 190 1.88 -12.64 9.01
N ASP A 191 0.86 -13.51 9.13
CA ASP A 191 0.07 -13.67 10.35
C ASP A 191 0.89 -14.16 11.54
N PHE A 192 1.99 -14.88 11.28
CA PHE A 192 2.93 -15.36 12.29
C PHE A 192 4.06 -14.34 12.54
N ALA A 193 4.69 -13.83 11.48
CA ALA A 193 5.83 -12.94 11.60
C ALA A 193 5.46 -11.58 12.22
N CYS A 194 4.39 -10.95 11.71
CA CYS A 194 4.00 -9.60 12.09
C CYS A 194 3.83 -9.40 13.61
N PRO A 195 3.03 -10.20 14.35
CA PRO A 195 2.90 -10.02 15.80
C PRO A 195 4.21 -10.20 16.56
N LEU A 196 4.99 -11.22 16.24
CA LEU A 196 6.24 -11.52 16.93
C LEU A 196 7.24 -10.38 16.72
N VAL A 197 7.44 -9.95 15.48
CA VAL A 197 8.38 -8.89 15.14
C VAL A 197 7.92 -7.54 15.70
N ASP A 198 6.63 -7.21 15.63
CA ASP A 198 6.10 -5.99 16.27
C ASP A 198 6.39 -5.96 17.77
N SER A 199 6.19 -7.09 18.46
CA SER A 199 6.51 -7.19 19.88
C SER A 199 8.01 -6.97 20.13
N LEU A 200 8.87 -7.68 19.39
CA LEU A 200 10.33 -7.66 19.49
C LEU A 200 10.92 -6.28 19.19
N GLU A 201 10.37 -5.55 18.22
CA GLU A 201 10.83 -4.21 17.83
C GLU A 201 10.28 -3.09 18.72
N GLY A 202 9.48 -3.42 19.73
CA GLY A 202 8.97 -2.43 20.68
C GLY A 202 7.73 -1.67 20.20
N VAL A 203 7.08 -2.10 19.10
CA VAL A 203 5.85 -1.47 18.57
C VAL A 203 4.74 -1.49 19.61
N THR A 204 4.19 -0.35 20.02
CA THR A 204 3.10 -0.33 21.02
C THR A 204 1.72 -0.40 20.42
N HIS A 205 1.52 0.27 19.29
CA HIS A 205 0.28 0.19 18.56
C HIS A 205 0.60 -0.08 17.09
N THR A 206 -0.24 -0.91 16.48
CA THR A 206 -0.17 -1.19 15.05
C THR A 206 -1.54 -0.84 14.47
N LEU A 207 -1.55 0.00 13.44
CA LEU A 207 -2.77 0.45 12.80
C LEU A 207 -3.03 -0.42 11.58
N ARG A 208 -4.13 -1.14 11.52
CA ARG A 208 -4.46 -2.03 10.39
C ARG A 208 -5.78 -1.69 9.77
N THR A 209 -6.00 -2.13 8.53
CA THR A 209 -7.29 -1.92 7.90
C THR A 209 -8.30 -2.95 8.41
N LYS A 210 -9.60 -2.59 8.45
CA LYS A 210 -10.69 -3.44 8.99
C LYS A 210 -10.83 -4.82 8.34
N GLU A 211 -10.25 -5.04 7.16
CA GLU A 211 -10.24 -6.34 6.49
C GLU A 211 -9.45 -7.40 7.27
N PHE A 212 -8.57 -6.96 8.19
CA PHE A 212 -7.77 -7.84 9.03
C PHE A 212 -8.36 -8.02 10.44
N THR A 213 -9.53 -7.45 10.75
CA THR A 213 -10.12 -7.49 12.10
C THR A 213 -10.26 -8.92 12.64
N ASP A 214 -10.67 -9.88 11.81
CA ASP A 214 -10.79 -11.29 12.22
C ASP A 214 -9.45 -11.88 12.69
N ARG A 215 -8.33 -11.33 12.21
CA ARG A 215 -6.96 -11.76 12.57
C ARG A 215 -6.43 -11.07 13.82
N ASN A 216 -7.15 -10.11 14.41
CA ASN A 216 -6.73 -9.46 15.66
C ASN A 216 -6.65 -10.47 16.80
N LEU A 217 -7.60 -11.42 16.86
CA LEU A 217 -7.59 -12.47 17.86
C LEU A 217 -6.38 -13.40 17.68
N GLN A 218 -6.09 -13.79 16.44
CA GLN A 218 -4.93 -14.59 16.08
C GLN A 218 -3.61 -13.88 16.45
N TYR A 219 -3.54 -12.58 16.16
CA TYR A 219 -2.39 -11.74 16.49
C TYR A 219 -2.12 -11.74 18.00
N GLN A 220 -3.15 -11.54 18.84
CA GLN A 220 -3.00 -11.58 20.29
C GLN A 220 -2.68 -12.98 20.81
N TRP A 221 -3.24 -14.03 20.20
CA TRP A 221 -2.94 -15.42 20.57
C TRP A 221 -1.45 -15.72 20.45
N PHE A 222 -0.80 -15.32 19.34
CA PHE A 222 0.65 -15.52 19.20
C PHE A 222 1.45 -14.81 20.28
N LEU A 223 1.08 -13.56 20.63
CA LEU A 223 1.76 -12.82 21.70
C LEU A 223 1.60 -13.52 23.05
N ASP A 224 0.39 -13.97 23.37
CA ASP A 224 0.09 -14.63 24.63
C ASP A 224 0.79 -16.00 24.73
N SER A 225 0.79 -16.81 23.66
CA SER A 225 1.45 -18.13 23.63
C SER A 225 2.95 -18.07 23.92
N PHE A 226 3.61 -17.00 23.48
CA PHE A 226 5.04 -16.79 23.70
C PHE A 226 5.37 -15.90 24.90
N ASN A 227 4.36 -15.45 25.65
CA ASN A 227 4.49 -14.48 26.74
C ASN A 227 5.25 -13.21 26.30
N LEU A 228 4.91 -12.72 25.12
CA LEU A 228 5.48 -11.53 24.50
C LEU A 228 4.76 -10.26 24.91
N ARG A 229 5.42 -9.11 24.70
CA ARG A 229 4.84 -7.80 24.99
C ARG A 229 3.60 -7.59 24.12
N LYS A 230 2.48 -7.23 24.73
CA LYS A 230 1.25 -6.93 24.00
C LYS A 230 1.42 -5.71 23.10
N VAL A 231 0.91 -5.82 21.88
CA VAL A 231 0.81 -4.73 20.91
C VAL A 231 -0.66 -4.45 20.67
N HIS A 232 -1.06 -3.17 20.76
CA HIS A 232 -2.44 -2.77 20.56
C HIS A 232 -2.75 -2.63 19.07
N VAL A 233 -3.63 -3.50 18.55
CA VAL A 233 -4.09 -3.41 17.17
C VAL A 233 -5.27 -2.43 17.10
N LEU A 234 -5.14 -1.38 16.28
CA LEU A 234 -6.19 -0.40 16.03
C LEU A 234 -6.65 -0.48 14.57
N ASP A 235 -7.93 -0.78 14.36
CA ASP A 235 -8.46 -0.92 13.01
C ASP A 235 -8.97 0.42 12.46
N PHE A 236 -8.65 0.72 11.21
CA PHE A 236 -9.19 1.86 10.47
C PHE A 236 -9.82 1.42 9.14
N ALA A 237 -10.78 2.20 8.64
CA ALA A 237 -11.41 1.90 7.35
C ALA A 237 -10.46 2.23 6.18
N ARG A 238 -10.36 1.35 5.17
CA ARG A 238 -9.65 1.66 3.93
C ARG A 238 -10.20 2.93 3.26
N LEU A 239 -9.32 3.61 2.54
CA LEU A 239 -9.73 4.68 1.63
C LEU A 239 -10.21 4.05 0.32
N ASN A 240 -11.49 4.22 0.01
CA ASN A 240 -12.03 3.87 -1.30
C ASN A 240 -12.28 5.16 -2.08
N LEU A 241 -11.58 5.34 -3.19
CA LEU A 241 -11.86 6.43 -4.12
C LEU A 241 -12.95 6.00 -5.09
N LYS A 242 -13.99 6.83 -5.23
CA LYS A 242 -14.91 6.75 -6.37
C LYS A 242 -14.25 7.47 -7.54
N ARG A 243 -14.23 6.85 -8.72
CA ARG A 243 -13.64 7.42 -9.95
C ARG A 243 -12.19 7.92 -9.74
N ALA A 244 -11.26 7.01 -9.42
CA ALA A 244 -9.92 7.31 -8.90
C ALA A 244 -8.95 8.12 -9.81
N PHE A 245 -9.41 8.75 -10.88
CA PHE A 245 -8.63 9.71 -11.66
C PHE A 245 -9.53 10.91 -12.00
N LEU A 246 -9.23 12.10 -11.47
CA LEU A 246 -10.00 13.34 -11.68
C LEU A 246 -10.02 13.69 -13.20
N SER A 247 -11.09 14.21 -13.83
CA SER A 247 -11.91 15.36 -13.44
C SER A 247 -13.25 15.46 -14.22
N LYS A 248 -14.05 16.49 -13.89
CA LYS A 248 -15.30 16.86 -14.56
C LYS A 248 -15.06 17.47 -15.95
N ARG A 249 -15.71 16.94 -16.99
CA ARG A 249 -16.15 17.81 -18.09
C ARG A 249 -17.44 17.38 -18.79
N LYS A 250 -18.34 18.36 -18.94
CA LYS A 250 -19.42 18.35 -19.94
C LYS A 250 -18.92 19.08 -21.19
N LEU A 251 -19.19 18.50 -22.35
CA LEU A 251 -18.96 19.05 -23.68
C LEU A 251 -19.57 20.47 -23.80
N ALA A 252 -18.72 21.47 -23.99
CA ALA A 252 -19.14 22.79 -24.45
C ALA A 252 -18.90 22.86 -25.97
N LYS A 253 -19.94 23.23 -26.73
CA LYS A 253 -19.87 23.47 -28.18
C LYS A 253 -18.71 24.42 -28.50
N LEU A 254 -17.91 24.07 -29.49
CA LEU A 254 -16.76 24.84 -29.95
C LEU A 254 -17.26 26.14 -30.61
N VAL A 255 -16.97 27.28 -29.98
CA VAL A 255 -17.10 28.60 -30.62
C VAL A 255 -15.76 28.89 -31.31
N ILE A 256 -15.78 29.11 -32.62
CA ILE A 256 -14.56 29.24 -33.45
C ILE A 256 -14.08 30.68 -33.63
N ASP A 257 -14.98 31.65 -33.49
CA ASP A 257 -14.67 33.08 -33.57
C ASP A 257 -15.73 33.90 -32.82
N ILE A 258 -15.33 35.05 -32.27
CA ILE A 258 -16.21 36.01 -31.58
C ILE A 258 -15.74 37.42 -31.93
N GLU A 259 -16.61 38.20 -32.57
CA GLU A 259 -16.43 39.64 -32.74
C GLU A 259 -17.00 40.36 -31.52
N LEU A 260 -16.23 41.30 -30.97
CA LEU A 260 -16.57 42.04 -29.75
C LEU A 260 -16.44 43.54 -29.99
N GLU A 261 -17.44 44.28 -29.55
CA GLU A 261 -17.40 45.75 -29.50
C GLU A 261 -17.15 46.22 -28.07
N LEU A 262 -16.21 47.15 -27.91
CA LEU A 262 -15.84 47.68 -26.61
C LEU A 262 -16.91 48.64 -26.10
N HIS A 263 -17.62 48.26 -25.03
CA HIS A 263 -18.66 49.07 -24.42
C HIS A 263 -18.20 49.64 -23.06
N LEU A 264 -17.51 50.78 -23.09
CA LEU A 264 -16.91 51.41 -21.91
C LEU A 264 -17.93 51.98 -20.91
N GLU A 265 -19.16 52.25 -21.34
CA GLU A 265 -20.25 52.76 -20.49
C GLU A 265 -21.02 51.65 -19.76
N GLY A 266 -20.64 50.37 -19.97
CA GLY A 266 -21.30 49.21 -19.38
C GLY A 266 -21.03 49.00 -17.89
N ASP A 267 -22.00 48.40 -17.20
CA ASP A 267 -21.86 47.97 -15.79
C ASP A 267 -21.41 46.50 -15.74
N VAL A 268 -20.18 46.27 -15.27
CA VAL A 268 -19.57 44.94 -15.15
C VAL A 268 -20.35 43.98 -14.24
N ASN A 269 -21.12 44.51 -13.27
CA ASN A 269 -21.91 43.67 -12.37
C ASN A 269 -23.14 43.06 -13.06
N LYS A 270 -23.52 43.58 -14.23
CA LYS A 270 -24.61 43.06 -15.07
C LYS A 270 -24.11 42.08 -16.13
N THR A 271 -22.81 41.79 -16.18
CA THR A 271 -22.21 40.86 -17.14
C THR A 271 -22.39 39.41 -16.69
N GLU A 272 -23.15 38.63 -17.47
CA GLU A 272 -23.41 37.21 -17.16
C GLU A 272 -22.30 36.25 -17.62
N LYS A 273 -21.49 36.66 -18.61
CA LYS A 273 -20.48 35.81 -19.25
C LYS A 273 -19.14 36.50 -19.25
N ASN A 274 -18.16 35.83 -18.66
CA ASN A 274 -16.76 36.23 -18.72
C ASN A 274 -16.01 35.41 -19.77
N ILE A 275 -14.99 36.01 -20.39
CA ILE A 275 -14.06 35.34 -21.30
C ILE A 275 -12.63 35.59 -20.85
N THR A 276 -11.75 34.62 -21.10
CA THR A 276 -10.31 34.77 -20.90
C THR A 276 -9.69 34.89 -22.29
N TRP A 277 -8.78 35.84 -22.48
CA TRP A 277 -8.18 36.16 -23.77
C TRP A 277 -6.68 36.45 -23.60
N LEU A 278 -5.95 36.41 -24.70
CA LEU A 278 -4.53 36.76 -24.77
C LEU A 278 -4.34 37.83 -25.85
N SER A 279 -3.62 38.91 -25.52
CA SER A 279 -3.28 39.93 -26.52
C SER A 279 -2.22 39.39 -27.47
N THR A 280 -2.40 39.59 -28.77
CA THR A 280 -1.33 39.41 -29.75
C THR A 280 -0.41 40.62 -29.84
N ASP A 281 -0.84 41.77 -29.31
CA ASP A 281 -0.06 43.00 -29.25
C ASP A 281 0.68 43.15 -27.92
N GLY A 282 1.91 43.66 -27.97
CA GLY A 282 2.74 43.95 -26.80
C GLY A 282 3.31 42.73 -26.05
N GLN A 283 3.08 41.50 -26.52
CA GLN A 283 3.62 40.29 -25.90
C GLN A 283 3.95 39.20 -26.91
N LYS A 284 4.91 38.34 -26.56
CA LYS A 284 5.18 37.11 -27.30
C LYS A 284 4.37 35.97 -26.70
N LEU A 285 3.38 35.50 -27.46
CA LEU A 285 2.63 34.30 -27.08
C LEU A 285 3.54 33.07 -27.11
N ILE A 286 3.41 32.24 -26.07
CA ILE A 286 4.19 31.02 -25.92
C ILE A 286 3.33 29.85 -26.40
N PRO A 287 3.73 29.12 -27.46
CA PRO A 287 3.04 27.91 -27.85
C PRO A 287 3.19 26.85 -26.76
N ALA A 288 2.08 26.22 -26.42
CA ALA A 288 1.98 25.13 -25.49
C ALA A 288 1.16 24.02 -26.16
N LYS A 289 1.48 22.77 -25.88
CA LYS A 289 0.50 21.69 -26.00
C LYS A 289 -0.17 21.56 -24.64
N LEU A 290 -1.30 20.91 -24.48
CA LEU A 290 -1.90 20.69 -23.17
C LEU A 290 -2.29 19.23 -23.15
N VAL A 291 -1.83 18.51 -22.14
CA VAL A 291 -2.29 17.16 -21.84
C VAL A 291 -3.24 17.24 -20.66
N SER A 292 -4.45 16.75 -20.86
CA SER A 292 -5.43 16.55 -19.81
C SER A 292 -5.85 15.09 -19.78
N PHE A 293 -6.10 14.59 -18.58
CA PHE A 293 -6.57 13.23 -18.36
C PHE A 293 -8.04 13.23 -17.89
N ASP A 294 -8.76 12.17 -18.23
CA ASP A 294 -10.12 11.88 -17.77
C ASP A 294 -10.17 10.49 -17.09
N TYR A 295 -11.34 10.09 -16.60
CA TYR A 295 -11.53 8.85 -15.85
C TYR A 295 -11.02 7.63 -16.62
N LEU A 296 -10.20 6.79 -15.98
CA LEU A 296 -9.84 5.47 -16.53
C LEU A 296 -11.05 4.52 -16.65
N LEU A 297 -12.04 4.70 -15.78
CA LEU A 297 -13.25 3.88 -15.76
C LEU A 297 -14.49 4.73 -16.03
N THR A 298 -15.37 4.21 -16.88
CA THR A 298 -16.67 4.82 -17.20
C THR A 298 -17.71 4.60 -16.09
N LYS A 299 -17.45 3.67 -15.16
CA LYS A 299 -18.33 3.32 -14.03
C LYS A 299 -17.77 3.82 -12.70
N ASP A 300 -18.64 4.42 -11.88
CA ASP A 300 -18.29 5.04 -10.60
C ASP A 300 -17.75 4.07 -9.55
N LYS A 301 -18.32 2.87 -9.54
CA LYS A 301 -18.03 1.79 -8.60
C LYS A 301 -18.27 0.47 -9.32
N LEU A 302 -17.26 -0.39 -9.31
CA LEU A 302 -17.39 -1.77 -9.76
C LEU A 302 -18.08 -2.60 -8.66
N GLU A 303 -19.04 -3.41 -9.06
CA GLU A 303 -19.70 -4.42 -8.24
C GLU A 303 -18.98 -5.78 -8.38
N GLU A 304 -19.26 -6.71 -7.47
CA GLU A 304 -18.48 -7.95 -7.31
C GLU A 304 -18.38 -8.82 -8.57
N ASN A 305 -19.39 -8.76 -9.45
CA ASN A 305 -19.44 -9.52 -10.70
C ASN A 305 -19.03 -8.71 -11.94
N ASP A 306 -18.57 -7.48 -11.77
CA ASP A 306 -18.12 -6.65 -12.88
C ASP A 306 -16.72 -7.05 -13.36
N SER A 307 -16.55 -7.22 -14.67
CA SER A 307 -15.22 -7.20 -15.30
C SER A 307 -14.79 -5.76 -15.50
N TRP A 308 -13.74 -5.31 -14.82
CA TRP A 308 -13.22 -3.94 -14.94
C TRP A 308 -12.85 -3.56 -16.38
N LYS A 309 -12.46 -4.53 -17.20
CA LYS A 309 -12.08 -4.33 -18.61
C LYS A 309 -13.24 -3.76 -19.43
N ASP A 310 -14.46 -4.12 -19.07
CA ASP A 310 -15.68 -3.74 -19.78
C ASP A 310 -16.05 -2.27 -19.51
N PHE A 311 -15.45 -1.69 -18.46
CA PHE A 311 -15.68 -0.31 -18.03
C PHE A 311 -14.47 0.59 -18.29
N LEU A 312 -13.46 0.14 -19.02
CA LEU A 312 -12.35 1.00 -19.42
C LEU A 312 -12.82 2.08 -20.37
N ALA A 313 -12.43 3.33 -20.10
CA ALA A 313 -12.64 4.42 -21.05
C ALA A 313 -11.72 4.23 -22.27
N GLU A 314 -12.28 4.31 -23.47
CA GLU A 314 -11.53 4.16 -24.73
C GLU A 314 -10.47 5.25 -24.90
N GLN A 315 -10.76 6.46 -24.42
CA GLN A 315 -9.86 7.59 -24.44
C GLN A 315 -9.82 8.27 -23.07
N THR A 316 -8.63 8.29 -22.48
CA THR A 316 -8.37 8.88 -21.15
C THR A 316 -7.40 10.05 -21.21
N GLU A 317 -6.69 10.20 -22.33
CA GLU A 317 -5.71 11.27 -22.55
C GLU A 317 -6.15 12.14 -23.72
N PHE A 318 -6.12 13.46 -23.50
CA PHE A 318 -6.51 14.46 -24.48
C PHE A 318 -5.37 15.46 -24.66
N ARG A 319 -4.93 15.61 -25.91
CA ARG A 319 -3.89 16.56 -26.31
C ARG A 319 -4.50 17.69 -27.12
N SER A 320 -4.16 18.92 -26.77
CA SER A 320 -4.57 20.10 -27.55
C SER A 320 -3.41 21.09 -27.70
N ALA A 321 -3.35 21.82 -28.80
CA ALA A 321 -2.45 22.96 -28.90
C ALA A 321 -3.10 24.19 -28.25
N ALA A 322 -2.28 25.05 -27.65
CA ALA A 322 -2.68 26.28 -26.99
C ALA A 322 -1.60 27.35 -27.15
N PHE A 323 -2.00 28.60 -26.95
CA PHE A 323 -1.08 29.69 -26.69
C PHE A 323 -1.26 30.13 -25.24
N CYS A 324 -0.14 30.49 -24.61
CA CYS A 324 -0.08 31.05 -23.27
C CYS A 324 0.60 32.42 -23.32
N ASP A 325 0.43 33.21 -22.26
CA ASP A 325 1.10 34.50 -22.14
C ASP A 325 2.63 34.35 -22.02
N ALA A 326 3.33 35.48 -22.03
CA ALA A 326 4.79 35.52 -21.91
C ALA A 326 5.33 35.00 -20.56
N ASN A 327 4.51 34.93 -19.50
CA ASN A 327 4.95 34.48 -18.18
C ASN A 327 5.28 32.99 -18.17
N LEU A 328 4.63 32.19 -19.03
CA LEU A 328 4.91 30.76 -19.14
C LEU A 328 6.38 30.47 -19.50
N ALA A 329 7.06 31.39 -20.19
CA ALA A 329 8.47 31.24 -20.54
C ALA A 329 9.41 31.21 -19.31
N GLY A 330 8.95 31.73 -18.17
CA GLY A 330 9.68 31.73 -16.90
C GLY A 330 9.46 30.49 -16.05
N CYS A 331 8.47 29.64 -16.36
CA CYS A 331 8.15 28.47 -15.56
C CYS A 331 9.20 27.35 -15.70
N MET A 332 9.41 26.63 -14.61
CA MET A 332 10.30 25.47 -14.50
C MET A 332 9.51 24.16 -14.50
N THR A 333 10.16 23.05 -14.84
CA THR A 333 9.55 21.72 -14.71
C THR A 333 9.15 21.50 -13.26
N GLY A 334 7.90 21.09 -13.06
CA GLY A 334 7.32 20.89 -11.73
C GLY A 334 6.40 22.01 -11.27
N ASP A 335 6.50 23.21 -11.82
CA ASP A 335 5.65 24.34 -11.45
C ASP A 335 4.17 24.03 -11.70
N ILE A 336 3.33 24.42 -10.73
CA ILE A 336 1.87 24.31 -10.84
C ILE A 336 1.32 25.67 -11.28
N ILE A 337 0.66 25.69 -12.42
CA ILE A 337 0.05 26.89 -13.00
C ILE A 337 -1.46 26.71 -13.12
N GLN A 338 -2.21 27.80 -13.01
CA GLN A 338 -3.63 27.82 -13.33
C GLN A 338 -3.83 28.51 -14.66
N LEU A 339 -4.33 27.77 -15.65
CA LEU A 339 -4.85 28.38 -16.86
C LEU A 339 -6.32 28.73 -16.58
N GLU A 340 -6.62 30.03 -16.53
CA GLU A 340 -7.94 30.52 -16.17
C GLU A 340 -9.04 29.84 -17.00
N ARG A 341 -10.08 29.36 -16.31
CA ARG A 341 -11.24 28.68 -16.89
C ARG A 341 -10.91 27.40 -17.69
N LYS A 342 -9.66 26.93 -17.67
CA LYS A 342 -9.22 25.63 -18.21
C LYS A 342 -8.89 24.64 -17.10
N GLY A 343 -8.21 25.08 -16.04
CA GLY A 343 -7.87 24.26 -14.87
C GLY A 343 -6.45 24.47 -14.37
N TYR A 344 -6.01 23.59 -13.47
CA TYR A 344 -4.64 23.52 -12.99
C TYR A 344 -3.81 22.58 -13.86
N PHE A 345 -2.58 22.98 -14.14
CA PHE A 345 -1.61 22.23 -14.94
C PHE A 345 -0.27 22.19 -14.22
N ARG A 346 0.52 21.15 -14.48
CA ARG A 346 1.91 21.04 -14.03
C ARG A 346 2.82 21.11 -15.24
N VAL A 347 3.86 21.93 -15.18
CA VAL A 347 4.83 22.05 -16.27
C VAL A 347 5.67 20.78 -16.33
N ASN A 348 5.49 19.98 -17.37
CA ASN A 348 6.26 18.76 -17.60
C ASN A 348 7.63 19.07 -18.24
N THR A 349 7.64 19.88 -19.30
CA THR A 349 8.84 20.29 -20.02
C THR A 349 8.86 21.80 -20.20
N THR A 350 10.00 22.44 -19.95
CA THR A 350 10.15 23.90 -20.09
C THR A 350 10.31 24.33 -21.54
N VAL A 351 10.02 25.60 -21.82
CA VAL A 351 10.25 26.24 -23.14
C VAL A 351 11.72 26.19 -23.56
N ARG A 352 12.67 26.19 -22.61
CA ARG A 352 14.12 26.14 -22.87
C ARG A 352 14.63 24.74 -23.20
N GLY A 353 13.95 23.69 -22.75
CA GLY A 353 14.24 22.29 -23.11
C GLY A 353 13.61 21.86 -24.45
N TRP A 354 12.97 22.76 -25.17
CA TRP A 354 12.15 22.48 -26.35
C TRP A 354 12.98 22.52 -27.65
N GLN A 355 13.62 21.41 -28.00
CA GLN A 355 14.19 21.21 -29.34
C GLN A 355 13.18 20.46 -30.21
N GLY A 356 12.38 21.20 -30.98
CA GLY A 356 11.67 20.68 -32.15
C GLY A 356 10.74 19.50 -31.88
N GLY A 357 9.52 19.81 -31.43
CA GLY A 357 8.37 19.02 -31.86
C GLY A 357 7.97 17.81 -31.02
N CYS A 358 8.01 17.89 -29.69
CA CYS A 358 6.95 17.30 -28.86
C CYS A 358 7.08 17.77 -27.41
N ALA A 359 6.20 18.66 -26.94
CA ALA A 359 5.94 18.88 -25.52
C ALA A 359 4.57 19.52 -25.39
N ILE A 360 3.60 18.75 -24.88
CA ILE A 360 3.10 18.68 -23.50
C ILE A 360 2.49 17.30 -23.39
#